data_AF-A0A9P7NTV2-F1
#
_entry.id   AF-A0A9P7NTV2-F1
#
_cell.length_a   1.000
_cell.length_b   1.000
_cell.length_c   1.000
_cell.angle_alpha   90.00
_cell.angle_beta   90.00
_cell.angle_gamma   90.00
#
_symmetry.space_group_name_H-M   'P 1'
#
loop_
_entity.id
_entity.type
_entity.pdbx_description
1 polymer ?
#
loop_
_entity_poly.entity_id
_entity_poly.type
_entity_poly.pdbx_seq_one_letter_code
_entity_poly.pdbx_strand_id
1 'polypeptide(L)'
;MSTFGSPGVLPSTRPTPPERGSFPLDHDGECKHVMTTYLACIKKVRGLNDDECRNIAKAYLSCRMDRNLMARDEFKNLGFASPPETASGPQLSEPEKGVKGELLW
;
A
#
# COMPACT_ATOMS: atom_id res chain seq x y z
N MET A 1 -12.71 32.09 -34.81
CA MET A 1 -11.39 32.03 -34.17
C MET A 1 -11.61 32.01 -32.67
N SER A 2 -11.67 30.82 -32.06
CA SER A 2 -11.82 30.68 -30.61
C SER A 2 -10.81 29.65 -30.13
N THR A 3 -9.91 30.13 -29.27
CA THR A 3 -8.63 29.50 -28.94
C THR A 3 -8.82 28.37 -27.93
N PHE A 4 -9.14 27.17 -28.41
CA PHE A 4 -9.02 25.93 -27.63
C PHE A 4 -7.54 25.53 -27.57
N GLY A 5 -6.81 25.98 -26.55
CA GLY A 5 -5.39 25.60 -26.42
C GLY A 5 -4.52 26.31 -25.38
N SER A 6 -5.05 27.16 -24.50
CA SER A 6 -4.25 27.74 -23.41
C SER A 6 -4.51 26.99 -22.10
N PRO A 7 -3.52 26.31 -21.49
CA PRO A 7 -3.63 25.91 -20.10
C PRO A 7 -3.72 27.19 -19.26
N GLY A 8 -4.88 27.43 -18.67
CA GLY A 8 -5.11 28.56 -17.78
C GLY A 8 -4.17 28.54 -16.57
N VAL A 9 -3.98 29.71 -15.98
CA VAL A 9 -3.20 29.91 -14.74
C VAL A 9 -3.69 28.93 -13.67
N LEU A 10 -2.77 28.09 -13.18
CA LEU A 10 -3.03 27.21 -12.04
C LEU A 10 -3.50 28.07 -10.85
N PRO A 11 -4.61 27.72 -10.18
CA PRO A 11 -5.06 28.48 -9.02
C PRO A 11 -3.96 28.52 -7.95
N SER A 12 -3.62 29.73 -7.48
CA SER A 12 -2.65 29.99 -6.40
C SER A 12 -3.20 29.67 -5.00
N THR A 13 -4.27 28.87 -4.94
CA THR A 13 -4.83 28.38 -3.69
C THR A 13 -4.29 26.98 -3.47
N ARG A 14 -3.61 26.75 -2.35
CA ARG A 14 -3.41 25.38 -1.87
C ARG A 14 -4.80 24.78 -1.73
N PRO A 15 -5.14 23.73 -2.48
CA PRO A 15 -6.46 23.12 -2.32
C PRO A 15 -6.57 22.63 -0.89
N THR A 16 -7.61 23.09 -0.20
CA THR A 16 -8.02 22.52 1.07
C THR A 16 -8.55 21.11 0.82
N PRO A 17 -8.07 20.09 1.54
CA PRO A 17 -8.74 18.79 1.55
C PRO A 17 -10.24 18.99 1.85
N PRO A 18 -11.20 18.33 1.18
CA PRO A 18 -11.12 17.08 0.41
C PRO A 18 -11.16 17.24 -1.13
N GLU A 19 -11.00 18.44 -1.69
CA GLU A 19 -11.19 18.67 -3.14
C GLU A 19 -10.19 17.95 -4.06
N ARG A 20 -9.05 17.46 -3.52
CA ARG A 20 -8.11 16.60 -4.25
C ARG A 20 -8.16 15.12 -3.88
N GLY A 21 -9.18 14.71 -3.12
CA GLY A 21 -9.31 13.34 -2.63
C GLY A 21 -8.18 13.00 -1.67
N SER A 22 -8.42 13.16 -0.37
CA SER A 22 -7.77 12.27 0.60
C SER A 22 -8.28 10.88 0.26
N PHE A 23 -7.50 10.15 -0.53
CA PHE A 23 -7.89 8.88 -1.10
C PHE A 23 -8.48 8.00 0.03
N PRO A 24 -9.63 7.36 -0.17
CA PRO A 24 -10.33 6.54 0.84
C PRO A 24 -9.52 5.41 1.50
N LEU A 25 -8.22 5.26 1.17
CA LEU A 25 -7.27 4.35 1.83
C LEU A 25 -6.70 4.89 3.14
N ASP A 26 -6.76 6.20 3.41
CA ASP A 26 -6.37 6.74 4.72
C ASP A 26 -7.61 6.83 5.62
N HIS A 27 -8.18 5.67 5.91
CA HIS A 27 -9.15 5.45 6.98
C HIS A 27 -8.44 5.77 8.30
N ASP A 28 -8.61 7.00 8.80
CA ASP A 28 -8.26 7.48 10.14
C ASP A 28 -6.80 7.29 10.63
N GLY A 29 -5.88 6.84 9.77
CA GLY A 29 -4.50 6.58 10.12
C GLY A 29 -4.30 5.38 11.08
N GLU A 30 -5.11 4.33 10.99
CA GLU A 30 -5.08 3.20 11.94
C GLU A 30 -3.71 2.52 12.07
N CYS A 31 -2.94 2.45 10.98
CA CYS A 31 -1.60 1.83 10.96
C CYS A 31 -0.45 2.84 11.11
N LYS A 32 -0.75 4.11 11.39
CA LYS A 32 0.24 5.20 11.46
C LYS A 32 1.28 5.02 12.57
N HIS A 33 0.89 4.37 13.67
CA HIS A 33 1.81 4.09 14.78
C HIS A 33 2.98 3.20 14.30
N VAL A 34 2.68 2.09 13.62
CA VAL A 34 3.68 1.16 13.10
C VAL A 34 4.52 1.80 12.00
N MET A 35 3.89 2.60 11.12
CA MET A 35 4.61 3.39 10.10
C MET A 35 5.67 4.30 10.71
N THR A 36 5.31 5.01 11.78
CA THR A 36 6.21 5.95 12.44
C THR A 36 7.40 5.21 13.05
N THR A 37 7.18 4.05 13.64
CA THR A 37 8.23 3.17 14.17
C THR A 37 9.15 2.66 13.05
N TYR A 38 8.59 2.28 11.89
CA TYR A 38 9.39 1.87 10.73
C TYR A 38 10.29 3.00 10.23
N LEU A 39 9.74 4.20 10.05
CA LEU A 39 10.51 5.36 9.61
C LEU A 39 11.60 5.74 10.62
N ALA A 40 11.31 5.62 11.91
CA ALA A 40 12.31 5.81 12.96
C ALA A 40 13.43 4.76 12.88
N CYS A 41 13.09 3.49 12.58
CA CYS A 41 14.06 2.42 12.38
C CYS A 41 15.00 2.73 11.20
N ILE A 42 14.44 2.98 10.02
CA ILE A 42 15.20 3.30 8.80
C ILE A 42 16.13 4.52 9.01
N LYS A 43 15.64 5.54 9.73
CA LYS A 43 16.44 6.72 10.05
C LYS A 43 17.61 6.39 10.99
N LYS A 44 17.44 5.47 11.95
CA LYS A 44 18.52 5.04 12.87
C LYS A 44 19.61 4.27 12.12
N VAL A 45 19.22 3.34 11.24
CA VAL A 45 20.15 2.51 10.46
C VAL A 45 20.67 3.21 9.20
N ARG A 46 20.48 4.53 9.07
CA ARG A 46 20.94 5.37 7.95
C ARG A 46 20.52 4.86 6.56
N GLY A 47 19.32 4.28 6.47
CA GLY A 47 18.78 3.76 5.21
C GLY A 47 19.24 2.34 4.84
N LEU A 48 19.96 1.64 5.73
CA LEU A 48 20.28 0.23 5.55
C LEU A 48 19.02 -0.63 5.76
N ASN A 49 18.85 -1.68 4.96
CA ASN A 49 17.77 -2.65 5.15
C ASN A 49 18.17 -3.68 6.21
N ASP A 50 18.12 -3.27 7.47
CA ASP A 50 18.32 -4.15 8.61
C ASP A 50 17.10 -5.07 8.82
N ASP A 51 17.32 -6.28 9.31
CA ASP A 51 16.25 -7.27 9.53
C ASP A 51 15.26 -6.78 10.60
N GLU A 52 15.72 -5.98 11.57
CA GLU A 52 14.85 -5.29 12.53
C GLU A 52 13.84 -4.37 11.83
N CYS A 53 14.29 -3.56 10.86
CA CYS A 53 13.39 -2.67 10.12
C CYS A 53 12.48 -3.43 9.16
N ARG A 54 12.95 -4.55 8.58
CA ARG A 54 12.11 -5.45 7.77
C ARG A 54 10.98 -6.06 8.61
N ASN A 55 11.23 -6.47 9.85
CA ASN A 55 10.20 -6.99 10.73
C ASN A 55 9.09 -5.94 11.01
N ILE A 56 9.49 -4.68 11.21
CA ILE A 56 8.53 -3.59 11.41
C ILE A 56 7.76 -3.28 10.12
N ALA A 57 8.42 -3.33 8.96
CA ALA A 57 7.76 -3.16 7.67
C ALA A 57 6.72 -4.26 7.39
N LYS A 58 7.02 -5.50 7.76
CA LYS A 58 6.09 -6.63 7.67
C LYS A 58 4.84 -6.40 8.54
N ALA A 59 5.02 -5.93 9.78
CA ALA A 59 3.92 -5.59 10.69
C ALA A 59 3.08 -4.40 10.18
N TYR A 60 3.71 -3.44 9.51
CA TYR A 60 2.99 -2.32 8.90
C TYR A 60 2.07 -2.79 7.76
N LEU A 61 2.59 -3.66 6.88
CA LEU A 61 1.80 -4.20 5.78
C LEU A 61 0.71 -5.16 6.25
N SER A 62 0.96 -5.97 7.28
CA SER A 62 -0.08 -6.81 7.88
C SER A 62 -1.24 -5.98 8.42
N CYS A 63 -0.93 -4.89 9.14
CA CYS A 63 -1.96 -3.97 9.63
C CYS A 63 -2.84 -3.43 8.49
N ARG A 64 -2.25 -3.07 7.34
CA ARG A 64 -3.01 -2.58 6.18
C ARG A 64 -3.90 -3.65 5.55
N MET A 65 -3.41 -4.90 5.50
CA MET A 65 -4.19 -6.04 5.01
C MET A 65 -5.35 -6.40 5.96
N ASP A 66 -5.12 -6.37 7.28
CA ASP A 66 -6.12 -6.70 8.30
C ASP A 66 -7.26 -5.68 8.36
N ARG A 67 -6.94 -4.41 8.12
CA ARG A 67 -7.90 -3.30 8.10
C ARG A 67 -8.53 -3.06 6.73
N ASN A 68 -8.31 -3.97 5.77
CA ASN A 68 -8.79 -3.85 4.39
C ASN A 68 -8.36 -2.52 3.71
N LEU A 69 -7.25 -1.93 4.15
CA LEU A 69 -6.63 -0.73 3.55
C LEU A 69 -5.74 -1.09 2.35
N MET A 70 -5.53 -2.39 2.13
CA MET A 70 -4.81 -2.96 1.01
C MET A 70 -5.36 -4.37 0.74
N ALA A 71 -5.34 -4.80 -0.53
CA ALA A 71 -5.66 -6.19 -0.88
C ALA A 71 -4.69 -7.14 -0.15
N ARG A 72 -5.20 -8.30 0.31
CA ARG A 72 -4.33 -9.32 0.89
C ARG A 72 -3.42 -9.88 -0.19
N ASP A 73 -2.12 -9.83 0.06
CA ASP A 73 -1.09 -10.39 -0.81
C ASP A 73 -0.07 -11.16 0.04
N GLU A 74 0.65 -12.07 -0.58
CA GLU A 74 1.69 -12.83 0.08
C GLU A 74 2.93 -11.96 0.34
N PHE A 75 3.51 -12.09 1.52
CA PHE A 75 4.72 -11.37 1.90
C PHE A 75 5.92 -11.59 0.96
N LYS A 76 5.94 -12.73 0.24
CA LYS A 76 6.95 -13.02 -0.78
C LYS A 76 6.87 -12.05 -1.97
N ASN A 77 5.65 -11.72 -2.40
CA ASN A 77 5.40 -10.77 -3.49
C ASN A 77 5.73 -9.33 -3.07
N LEU A 78 5.64 -9.05 -1.77
CA LEU A 78 5.94 -7.75 -1.16
C LEU A 78 7.43 -7.57 -0.83
N GLY A 79 8.32 -8.48 -1.28
CA GLY A 79 9.77 -8.37 -1.07
C GLY A 79 10.29 -8.91 0.27
N PHE A 80 9.46 -9.62 1.03
CA PHE A 80 9.87 -10.35 2.25
C PHE A 80 10.17 -11.82 1.96
N ALA A 81 10.77 -12.12 0.81
CA ALA A 81 11.30 -13.45 0.59
C ALA A 81 12.38 -13.73 1.64
N SER A 82 12.21 -14.84 2.37
CA SER A 82 13.25 -15.42 3.20
C SER A 82 14.43 -15.83 2.31
N PRO A 83 15.67 -15.83 2.83
CA PRO A 83 16.72 -16.62 2.19
C PRO A 83 16.22 -18.08 2.03
N PRO A 84 16.63 -18.81 0.98
CA PRO A 84 16.06 -20.09 0.64
C PRO A 84 16.44 -21.16 1.67
N GLU A 85 15.65 -21.27 2.73
CA GLU A 85 15.69 -22.40 3.65
C GLU A 85 14.36 -23.16 3.55
N THR A 86 14.41 -24.24 2.77
CA THR A 86 13.63 -25.49 2.87
C THR A 86 12.36 -25.49 3.73
N ALA A 87 11.22 -25.50 3.02
CA ALA A 87 9.98 -26.25 3.26
C ALA A 87 9.46 -26.52 4.70
N SER A 88 8.34 -25.86 5.04
CA SER A 88 7.11 -26.38 5.71
C SER A 88 6.14 -25.20 5.89
N GLY A 89 4.91 -25.03 5.35
CA GLY A 89 3.81 -25.90 4.86
C GLY A 89 2.62 -25.78 5.85
N PRO A 90 1.31 -25.70 5.48
CA PRO A 90 0.65 -25.57 4.16
C PRO A 90 -0.38 -24.39 4.05
N GLN A 91 -1.03 -24.37 2.89
CA GLN A 91 -1.84 -23.36 2.19
C GLN A 91 -3.23 -23.04 2.79
N LEU A 92 -3.75 -21.84 2.46
CA LEU A 92 -5.11 -21.71 1.94
C LEU A 92 -5.07 -20.86 0.67
N SER A 93 -4.79 -21.51 -0.45
CA SER A 93 -5.17 -21.04 -1.77
C SER A 93 -6.58 -21.55 -2.05
N GLU A 94 -7.55 -20.67 -2.25
CA GLU A 94 -8.77 -21.01 -2.97
C GLU A 94 -8.51 -20.85 -4.48
N PRO A 95 -8.65 -21.92 -5.28
CA PRO A 95 -8.59 -21.82 -6.73
C PRO A 95 -9.97 -21.50 -7.31
N GLU A 96 -9.94 -20.59 -8.30
CA GLU A 96 -10.83 -20.47 -9.46
C GLU A 96 -12.36 -20.35 -9.27
N LYS A 97 -12.94 -19.28 -9.86
CA LYS A 97 -13.51 -19.34 -11.23
C LYS A 97 -14.16 -18.00 -11.58
N GLY A 98 -13.41 -17.07 -12.17
CA GLY A 98 -13.99 -15.89 -12.82
C GLY A 98 -14.70 -16.32 -14.10
N VAL A 99 -15.98 -16.68 -13.99
CA VAL A 99 -16.83 -16.97 -15.15
C VAL A 99 -16.89 -15.70 -16.01
N LYS A 100 -16.31 -15.80 -17.20
CA LYS A 100 -16.50 -14.86 -18.29
C LYS A 100 -17.96 -15.03 -18.77
N GLY A 101 -18.83 -14.07 -18.47
CA GLY A 101 -20.23 -14.13 -18.89
C GLY A 101 -21.00 -12.85 -18.53
N GLU A 102 -21.26 -12.05 -19.56
CA GLU A 102 -22.45 -11.21 -19.80
C GLU A 102 -23.15 -10.52 -18.62
N LEU A 103 -23.13 -9.17 -18.65
CA LEU A 103 -24.28 -8.28 -18.47
C LEU A 103 -23.91 -6.98 -19.26
N LEU A 104 -24.43 -6.67 -20.46
CA LEU A 104 -25.74 -6.05 -20.74
C LEU A 104 -26.44 -5.59 -19.47
N TRP A 105 -26.54 -4.30 -19.14
CA TRP A 105 -26.90 -3.13 -19.95
C TRP A 105 -26.10 -1.89 -19.54
#